data_AF-A0A7X9F7N7-F1
#
_entry.id   AF-A0A7X9F7N7-F1
#
_cell.length_a   1.000
_cell.length_b   1.000
_cell.length_c   1.000
_cell.angle_alpha   90.00
_cell.angle_beta   90.00
_cell.angle_gamma   90.00
#
_symmetry.space_group_name_H-M   'P 1'
#
loop_
_entity.id
_entity.type
_entity.pdbx_description
1 polymer ?
#
loop_
_entity_poly.entity_id
_entity_poly.type
_entity_poly.pdbx_seq_one_letter_code
_entity_poly.pdbx_strand_id
1 'polypeptide(L)'
;MAKIFYRQIILLFFLLFSGFIKSYTQEIFLPGYIITRGGEKLNGLVAFRTVRKTPDVCIFKRFYLAVKVKYTPGAVKSFGYDNGKRYDSFNSGGKDLFFETLVNGALS
;
A
#
# COMPACT_ATOMS: atom_id res chain seq x y z
N MET A 1 -30.18 5.21 -44.53
CA MET A 1 -29.48 3.97 -44.13
C MET A 1 -28.04 4.20 -43.64
N ALA A 2 -27.20 4.99 -44.33
CA ALA A 2 -25.79 5.20 -43.95
C ALA A 2 -25.54 5.78 -42.54
N LYS A 3 -26.42 6.66 -42.02
CA LYS A 3 -26.29 7.25 -40.67
C LYS A 3 -26.35 6.22 -39.52
N ILE A 4 -27.09 5.12 -39.69
CA ILE A 4 -27.22 4.06 -38.67
C ILE A 4 -25.95 3.21 -38.63
N PHE A 5 -25.35 2.97 -39.79
CA PHE A 5 -24.09 2.22 -39.93
C PHE A 5 -22.91 2.96 -39.28
N TYR A 6 -22.79 4.28 -39.51
CA TYR A 6 -21.75 5.09 -38.89
C TYR A 6 -21.88 5.13 -37.35
N ARG A 7 -23.10 5.18 -36.83
CA ARG A 7 -23.36 5.16 -35.38
C ARG A 7 -22.88 3.84 -34.74
N GLN A 8 -23.12 2.72 -35.42
CA GLN A 8 -22.65 1.41 -34.94
C GLN A 8 -21.13 1.26 -35.02
N ILE A 9 -20.50 1.78 -36.07
CA ILE A 9 -19.04 1.79 -36.21
C ILE A 9 -18.36 2.62 -35.11
N ILE A 10 -18.91 3.80 -34.77
CA ILE A 10 -18.39 4.66 -33.69
C ILE A 10 -18.47 3.95 -32.34
N LEU A 11 -19.59 3.28 -32.04
CA LEU A 11 -19.76 2.52 -30.80
C LEU A 11 -18.79 1.33 -30.73
N LEU A 12 -18.58 0.62 -31.84
CA LEU A 12 -17.65 -0.50 -31.91
C LEU A 12 -16.20 -0.04 -31.67
N PHE A 13 -15.82 1.10 -32.26
CA PHE A 13 -14.49 1.69 -32.07
C PHE A 13 -14.24 2.08 -30.61
N PHE A 14 -15.25 2.65 -29.94
CA PHE A 14 -15.15 3.05 -28.52
C PHE A 14 -15.01 1.83 -27.58
N LEU A 15 -15.69 0.72 -27.91
CA LEU A 15 -15.60 -0.54 -27.16
C LEU A 15 -14.25 -1.24 -27.33
N LEU A 16 -13.64 -1.17 -28.53
CA LEU A 16 -12.33 -1.74 -28.79
C LEU A 16 -11.19 -0.95 -28.12
N PHE A 17 -11.36 0.36 -27.91
CA PHE A 17 -10.34 1.20 -27.28
C PHE A 17 -10.36 1.20 -25.75
N SER A 18 -11.50 0.90 -25.12
CA SER A 18 -11.61 0.93 -23.64
C SER A 18 -10.77 -0.15 -22.94
N GLY A 19 -10.54 -1.30 -23.60
CA GLY A 19 -9.76 -2.42 -23.04
C GLY A 19 -8.25 -2.17 -22.90
N PHE A 20 -7.71 -1.13 -23.55
CA PHE A 20 -6.27 -0.83 -23.51
C PHE A 20 -5.88 0.18 -22.42
N ILE A 21 -6.86 0.76 -21.72
CA ILE A 21 -6.59 1.70 -20.65
C ILE A 21 -6.22 0.90 -19.40
N LYS A 22 -4.93 0.86 -19.07
CA LYS A 22 -4.47 0.35 -17.78
C LYS A 22 -5.09 1.22 -16.67
N SER A 23 -6.02 0.66 -15.91
CA SER A 23 -6.56 1.32 -14.73
C SER A 23 -5.46 1.42 -13.67
N TYR A 24 -4.87 2.59 -13.51
CA TYR A 24 -4.00 2.91 -12.39
C TYR A 24 -4.90 3.11 -11.17
N THR A 25 -5.08 2.07 -10.36
CA THR A 25 -5.69 2.26 -9.04
C THR A 25 -4.78 3.19 -8.23
N GLN A 26 -5.34 4.29 -7.74
CA GLN A 26 -4.59 5.22 -6.89
C GLN A 26 -4.40 4.54 -5.54
N GLU A 27 -3.14 4.22 -5.21
CA GLU A 27 -2.79 3.80 -3.84
C GLU A 27 -3.17 4.94 -2.88
N ILE A 28 -4.05 4.66 -1.93
CA ILE A 28 -4.43 5.59 -0.88
C ILE A 28 -3.29 5.61 0.14
N PHE A 29 -2.89 6.82 0.57
CA PHE A 29 -1.86 7.01 1.58
C PHE A 29 -2.45 7.72 2.79
N LEU A 30 -2.16 7.22 3.99
CA LEU A 30 -2.64 7.78 5.25
C LEU A 30 -1.47 8.22 6.13
N PRO A 31 -1.65 9.23 7.01
CA PRO A 31 -0.66 9.58 8.02
C PRO A 31 -0.24 8.38 8.86
N GLY A 32 1.07 8.23 9.04
CA GLY A 32 1.64 7.11 9.76
C GLY A 32 3.15 7.23 9.88
N TYR A 33 3.79 6.12 10.23
CA TYR A 33 5.20 6.12 10.57
C TYR A 33 5.87 4.77 10.31
N ILE A 34 7.19 4.81 10.23
CA ILE A 34 8.06 3.64 10.34
C ILE A 34 8.99 3.81 11.54
N ILE A 35 9.37 2.69 12.16
CA ILE A 35 10.46 2.62 13.11
C ILE A 35 11.60 1.86 12.43
N THR A 36 12.74 2.52 12.26
CA THR A 36 13.93 1.90 11.65
C THR A 36 14.47 0.78 12.54
N ARG A 37 15.33 -0.08 12.00
CA ARG A 37 16.02 -1.11 12.82
C ARG A 37 16.86 -0.49 13.94
N GLY A 38 17.35 0.74 13.76
CA GLY A 38 18.03 1.53 14.79
C GLY A 38 17.10 2.13 15.85
N GLY A 39 15.78 2.00 15.71
CA GLY A 39 14.79 2.50 16.68
C GLY A 39 14.29 3.93 16.41
N GLU A 40 14.81 4.61 15.39
CA GLU A 40 14.37 5.95 15.02
C GLU A 40 12.95 5.90 14.43
N LYS A 41 12.10 6.85 14.86
CA LYS A 41 10.75 7.01 14.30
C LYS A 41 10.78 8.04 13.17
N LEU A 42 10.30 7.63 11.99
CA LEU A 42 10.12 8.50 10.84
C LEU A 42 8.63 8.62 10.53
N ASN A 43 8.09 9.83 10.69
CA ASN A 43 6.70 10.14 10.35
C ASN A 43 6.57 10.44 8.85
N GLY A 44 5.42 10.13 8.27
CA GLY A 44 5.12 10.35 6.88
C GLY A 44 3.76 9.76 6.51
N LEU A 45 3.72 9.11 5.35
CA LEU A 45 2.52 8.54 4.78
C LEU A 45 2.72 7.06 4.47
N VAL A 46 1.82 6.21 4.91
CA VAL A 46 1.82 4.76 4.68
C VAL A 46 0.69 4.40 3.72
N ALA A 47 0.99 3.58 2.70
CA ALA A 47 -0.03 3.11 1.78
C ALA A 47 -1.05 2.24 2.51
N PHE A 48 -2.31 2.65 2.45
CA PHE A 48 -3.43 1.94 3.06
C PHE A 48 -3.69 0.63 2.33
N ARG A 49 -3.97 -0.42 3.11
CA ARG A 49 -4.34 -1.74 2.62
C ARG A 49 -5.69 -2.12 3.23
N THR A 50 -6.70 -2.25 2.39
CA THR A 50 -8.07 -2.66 2.76
C THR A 50 -8.23 -4.17 2.98
N VAL A 51 -7.22 -4.96 2.62
CA VAL A 51 -7.29 -6.42 2.67
C VAL A 51 -7.17 -6.90 4.12
N ARG A 52 -7.97 -7.91 4.51
CA ARG A 52 -7.89 -8.57 5.83
C ARG A 52 -6.56 -9.30 6.09
N LYS A 53 -5.65 -9.35 5.11
CA LYS A 53 -4.36 -10.04 5.21
C LYS A 53 -3.30 -9.09 5.76
N THR A 54 -2.43 -9.61 6.62
CA THR A 54 -1.21 -8.92 7.04
C THR A 54 -0.38 -8.53 5.81
N PRO A 55 0.08 -7.27 5.72
CA PRO A 55 0.86 -6.81 4.59
C PRO A 55 2.23 -7.50 4.55
N ASP A 56 2.65 -7.90 3.35
CA ASP A 56 3.99 -8.49 3.13
C ASP A 56 5.07 -7.40 2.99
N VAL A 57 4.66 -6.15 2.70
CA VAL A 57 5.53 -4.96 2.57
C VAL A 57 4.84 -3.70 3.09
N CYS A 58 5.62 -2.78 3.65
CA CYS A 58 5.21 -1.41 3.92
C CYS A 58 5.58 -0.53 2.72
N ILE A 59 4.65 0.30 2.22
CA ILE A 59 4.97 1.34 1.23
C ILE A 59 4.85 2.68 1.92
N PHE A 60 5.95 3.42 1.98
CA PHE A 60 6.08 4.66 2.74
C PHE A 60 6.48 5.82 1.84
N LYS A 61 5.98 7.01 2.14
CA LYS A 61 6.43 8.28 1.60
C LYS A 61 6.71 9.24 2.75
N ARG A 62 7.79 10.01 2.66
CA ARG A 62 8.11 11.04 3.67
C ARG A 62 7.10 12.19 3.67
N PHE A 63 6.58 12.55 2.50
CA PHE A 63 5.54 13.56 2.28
C PHE A 63 4.82 13.27 0.95
N TYR A 64 3.74 14.00 0.62
CA TYR A 64 2.84 13.68 -0.50
C TYR A 64 3.54 13.53 -1.86
N LEU A 65 4.44 14.46 -2.17
CA LEU A 65 5.25 14.51 -3.39
C LEU A 65 6.52 13.64 -3.35
N ALA A 66 6.83 13.00 -2.21
CA ALA A 66 8.02 12.18 -2.10
C ALA A 66 7.87 10.87 -2.89
N VAL A 67 9.01 10.37 -3.37
CA VAL A 67 9.10 9.04 -3.97
C VAL A 67 8.69 7.99 -2.94
N LYS A 68 7.94 6.98 -3.39
CA LYS A 68 7.55 5.85 -2.54
C LYS A 68 8.72 4.90 -2.32
N VAL A 69 8.91 4.50 -1.08
CA VAL A 69 9.91 3.51 -0.66
C VAL A 69 9.19 2.27 -0.16
N LYS A 70 9.66 1.09 -0.56
CA LYS A 70 9.13 -0.20 -0.09
C LYS A 70 10.05 -0.74 1.00
N TYR A 71 9.48 -1.06 2.15
CA TYR A 71 10.18 -1.71 3.26
C TYR A 71 9.63 -3.12 3.45
N THR A 72 10.52 -4.09 3.43
CA THR A 72 10.26 -5.48 3.85
C THR A 72 10.34 -5.57 5.38
N PRO A 73 9.84 -6.66 6.00
CA PRO A 73 9.97 -6.81 7.44
C PRO A 73 11.43 -6.86 7.90
N GLY A 74 12.37 -7.34 7.09
CA GLY A 74 13.81 -7.24 7.36
C GLY A 74 14.32 -5.80 7.47
N ALA A 75 13.76 -4.86 6.71
CA ALA A 75 14.29 -3.49 6.57
C ALA A 75 13.86 -2.51 7.67
N VAL A 76 12.75 -2.78 8.37
CA VAL A 76 12.23 -1.91 9.44
C VAL A 76 11.90 -2.73 10.67
N LYS A 77 11.91 -2.09 11.85
CA LYS A 77 11.47 -2.74 13.09
C LYS A 77 9.96 -2.84 13.15
N SER A 78 9.26 -1.81 12.70
CA SER A 78 7.79 -1.75 12.69
C SER A 78 7.29 -0.61 11.82
N PHE A 79 6.01 -0.61 11.48
CA PHE A 79 5.32 0.54 10.92
C PHE A 79 3.88 0.61 11.39
N GLY A 80 3.20 1.74 11.17
CA GLY A 80 1.79 1.86 11.50
C GLY A 80 1.17 3.14 10.98
N TYR A 81 -0.13 3.25 11.22
CA TYR A 81 -0.89 4.48 11.00
C TYR A 81 -1.03 5.23 12.33
N ASP A 82 -1.11 6.56 12.30
CA ASP A 82 -1.12 7.35 13.56
C ASP A 82 -2.33 7.03 14.45
N ASN A 83 -3.48 6.74 13.85
CA ASN A 83 -4.72 6.33 14.53
C ASN A 83 -5.25 5.02 13.96
N GLY A 84 -4.39 4.00 13.90
CA GLY A 84 -4.80 2.72 13.33
C GLY A 84 -3.87 1.58 13.67
N LYS A 85 -3.86 0.60 12.78
CA LYS A 85 -3.11 -0.63 12.95
C LYS A 85 -1.61 -0.36 13.01
N ARG A 86 -0.92 -1.12 13.86
CA ARG A 86 0.52 -1.22 13.95
C ARG A 86 0.95 -2.61 13.50
N TYR A 87 2.08 -2.68 12.81
CA TYR A 87 2.70 -3.92 12.40
C TYR A 87 4.16 -3.98 12.85
N ASP A 88 4.51 -5.01 13.61
CA ASP A 88 5.89 -5.28 14.03
C ASP A 88 6.54 -6.34 13.15
N SER A 89 7.83 -6.17 12.87
CA SER A 89 8.62 -7.15 12.12
C SER A 89 9.11 -8.25 13.05
N PHE A 90 8.92 -9.50 12.64
CA PHE A 90 9.35 -10.68 13.37
C PHE A 90 10.03 -11.67 12.43
N ASN A 91 11.14 -12.26 12.89
CA ASN A 91 11.80 -13.35 12.18
C ASN A 91 11.38 -14.67 12.81
N SER A 92 10.80 -15.57 12.01
CA SER A 92 10.44 -16.91 12.44
C SER A 92 10.93 -17.93 11.42
N GLY A 93 11.80 -18.85 11.86
CA GLY A 93 12.31 -19.93 11.01
C GLY A 93 13.01 -19.44 9.72
N GLY A 94 13.75 -18.33 9.80
CA GLY A 94 14.47 -17.76 8.65
C GLY A 94 13.59 -16.94 7.69
N LYS A 95 12.31 -16.73 8.01
CA LYS A 95 11.41 -15.85 7.26
C LYS A 95 11.09 -14.60 8.06
N ASP A 96 11.31 -13.45 7.44
CA ASP A 96 10.89 -12.16 7.96
C ASP A 96 9.42 -11.89 7.59
N LEU A 97 8.61 -11.60 8.60
CA LEU A 97 7.17 -11.38 8.48
C LEU A 97 6.76 -10.13 9.27
N PHE A 98 5.71 -9.46 8.81
CA PHE A 98 5.00 -8.49 9.63
C PHE A 98 3.88 -9.19 10.41
N PHE A 99 3.58 -8.70 11.62
CA PHE A 99 2.44 -9.11 12.43
C PHE A 99 1.66 -7.88 12.88
N GLU A 100 0.33 -7.93 12.83
CA GLU A 100 -0.50 -6.88 13.42
C GLU A 100 -0.38 -6.94 14.95
N THR A 101 0.07 -5.85 15.54
CA THR A 101 0.31 -5.76 16.98
C THR A 101 -0.89 -5.08 17.63
N LEU A 102 -1.67 -5.85 18.39
CA LEU A 102 -2.83 -5.36 19.12
C LEU A 102 -2.43 -4.71 20.45
N VAL A 103 -1.46 -5.31 21.14
CA VAL A 103 -0.93 -4.85 22.43
C VAL A 103 0.58 -5.04 22.42
N ASN A 104 1.32 -4.05 22.91
CA ASN A 104 2.76 -4.11 23.09
C ASN A 104 3.09 -3.53 24.47
N GLY A 105 3.73 -4.32 25.32
CA GLY A 105 4.09 -3.94 26.68
C GLY A 105 4.87 -5.04 27.38
N ALA A 106 5.54 -4.68 28.46
CA ALA A 106 6.13 -5.67 29.36
C ALA A 106 5.01 -6.32 30.18
N LEU A 107 5.01 -7.65 30.25
CA LEU A 107 4.24 -8.36 31.26
C LEU A 107 5.04 -8.22 32.57
N SER A 108 4.63 -7.29 33.42
CA SER A 108 5.11 -7.17 34.80
C SER A 108 4.34 -8.11 35.71
#